data_AF-A0A9P6LRG8-F1
#
_entry.id   AF-A0A9P6LRG8-F1
#
_cell.length_a   1.000
_cell.length_b   1.000
_cell.length_c   1.000
_cell.angle_alpha   90.00
_cell.angle_beta   90.00
_cell.angle_gamma   90.00
#
_symmetry.space_group_name_H-M   'P 1'
#
loop_
_entity.id
_entity.type
_entity.pdbx_description
1 polymer ?
#
loop_
_entity_poly.entity_id
_entity_poly.type
_entity_poly.pdbx_seq_one_letter_code
_entity_poly.pdbx_strand_id
1 'polypeptide(L)'
;MKKSENLGILPQDVLRTLDSQTIQKIITQAVIASRVYKALTFEEVEGLKKEQEDLQTYVEALNVSLAIETRMRDASHSLIRLHESNTNIEAVKASTGQLHATTRKVDQIVQKTQQAMERMLVIQRLLLQHESAVLNAGMRRLDGVNRELSRTVQELETARDQEKEEKLKWKKEHSQLRIQSMIFPNPPGIEDYPSLMANYVQLYDASGAAETPAGGQKSTVAVQHTPQSGNPTLPTPLQQLEEQHDARLATLEDYMKELNEEISKKDERISELESHLRMIKVWTEEFAGALKSRFGSDGIERSTEQPCEVSSLTSLKLQKQLAQLQVRIEEGFRALEASVHELKAKAEEAEIAKNKALEFAATTLANTTVVTGQLDLAGSSSNSSLGDSE
;
A
#
# COMPACT_ATOMS: atom_id res chain seq x y z
N MET A 1 -15.37 11.70 44.70
CA MET A 1 -14.48 12.19 43.62
C MET A 1 -15.01 11.65 42.30
N LYS A 2 -15.60 12.51 41.47
CA LYS A 2 -16.13 12.12 40.16
C LYS A 2 -14.92 11.81 39.26
N LYS A 3 -14.80 10.56 38.80
CA LYS A 3 -13.83 10.18 37.76
C LYS A 3 -14.13 11.07 36.55
N SER A 4 -13.25 12.01 36.27
CA SER A 4 -13.29 12.77 35.02
C SER A 4 -13.04 11.79 33.89
N GLU A 5 -14.09 11.45 33.16
CA GLU A 5 -14.03 10.84 31.83
C GLU A 5 -13.46 11.87 30.83
N ASN A 6 -12.22 12.29 31.07
CA ASN A 6 -11.38 12.93 30.06
C ASN A 6 -10.81 11.81 29.17
N LEU A 7 -11.70 10.98 28.61
CA LEU A 7 -11.36 10.22 27.43
C LEU A 7 -11.11 11.28 26.36
N GLY A 8 -9.83 11.49 26.05
CA GLY A 8 -9.39 12.51 25.11
C GLY A 8 -10.28 12.44 23.88
N ILE A 9 -10.96 13.55 23.58
CA ILE A 9 -11.85 13.62 22.44
C ILE A 9 -11.00 13.27 21.24
N LEU A 10 -11.30 12.14 20.59
CA LEU A 10 -10.55 11.72 19.43
C LEU A 10 -10.71 12.82 18.38
N PRO A 11 -9.66 13.17 17.61
CA PRO A 11 -9.73 14.24 16.60
C PRO A 11 -10.93 14.06 15.65
N GLN A 12 -11.30 12.81 15.37
CA GLN A 12 -12.47 12.45 14.56
C GLN A 12 -13.82 12.87 15.17
N ASP A 13 -13.96 12.89 16.50
CA ASP A 13 -15.19 13.29 17.18
C ASP A 13 -15.31 14.82 17.26
N VAL A 14 -14.18 15.53 17.36
CA VAL A 14 -14.14 16.99 17.21
C VAL A 14 -14.61 17.40 15.81
N LEU A 15 -14.16 16.69 14.78
CA LEU A 15 -14.58 16.96 13.40
C LEU A 15 -16.06 16.64 13.14
N ARG A 16 -16.69 15.75 13.91
CA ARG A 16 -18.13 15.45 13.78
C ARG A 16 -19.03 16.46 14.46
N THR A 17 -18.52 17.14 15.48
CA THR A 17 -19.30 18.10 16.28
C THR A 17 -19.23 19.52 15.74
N LEU A 18 -18.25 19.82 14.89
CA LEU A 18 -18.07 21.13 14.28
C LEU A 18 -18.92 21.30 13.02
N ASP A 19 -19.41 22.52 12.81
CA ASP A 19 -20.09 22.91 11.57
C ASP A 19 -19.14 22.80 10.37
N SER A 20 -19.69 22.41 9.21
CA SER A 20 -18.94 22.19 7.97
C SER A 20 -18.13 23.42 7.54
N GLN A 21 -18.68 24.62 7.70
CA GLN A 21 -17.95 25.85 7.36
C GLN A 21 -16.77 26.10 8.29
N THR A 22 -16.91 25.74 9.58
CA THR A 22 -15.85 25.89 10.56
C THR A 22 -14.71 24.92 10.29
N ILE A 23 -15.04 23.67 9.96
CA ILE A 23 -14.06 22.65 9.54
C ILE A 23 -13.29 23.14 8.31
N GLN A 24 -13.97 23.68 7.29
CA GLN A 24 -13.31 24.19 6.09
C GLN A 24 -12.34 25.35 6.41
N LYS A 25 -12.72 26.26 7.32
CA LYS A 25 -11.83 27.35 7.77
C LYS A 25 -10.60 26.81 8.49
N ILE A 26 -10.77 25.85 9.40
CA ILE A 26 -9.66 25.23 10.13
C ILE A 26 -8.72 24.50 9.18
N ILE A 27 -9.25 23.72 8.24
CA ILE A 27 -8.45 23.01 7.22
C ILE A 27 -7.67 24.03 6.39
N THR A 28 -8.34 25.07 5.88
CA THR A 28 -7.68 26.09 5.06
C THR A 28 -6.55 26.78 5.83
N GLN A 29 -6.77 27.11 7.10
CA GLN A 29 -5.75 27.71 7.95
C GLN A 29 -4.58 26.75 8.22
N ALA A 30 -4.86 25.47 8.51
CA ALA A 30 -3.85 24.45 8.70
C ALA A 30 -3.00 24.23 7.44
N VAL A 31 -3.65 24.24 6.26
CA VAL A 31 -2.99 24.14 4.94
C VAL A 31 -2.16 25.38 4.64
N ILE A 32 -2.55 26.56 5.10
CA ILE A 32 -1.73 27.78 4.97
C ILE A 32 -0.51 27.69 5.90
N ALA A 33 -0.71 27.32 7.17
CA ALA A 33 0.36 27.19 8.15
C ALA A 33 1.41 26.14 7.73
N SER A 34 0.96 25.02 7.16
CA SER A 34 1.85 23.94 6.71
C SER A 34 2.74 24.30 5.51
N ARG A 35 2.50 25.43 4.84
CA ARG A 35 3.36 25.90 3.73
C ARG A 35 4.71 26.44 4.20
N VAL A 36 4.80 26.85 5.46
CA VAL A 36 6.02 27.46 6.02
C VAL A 36 6.97 26.37 6.53
N TYR A 37 6.46 25.17 6.79
CA TYR A 37 7.26 24.07 7.31
C TYR A 37 8.11 23.43 6.21
N LYS A 38 9.39 23.22 6.53
CA LYS A 38 10.33 22.49 5.69
C LYS A 38 10.09 20.99 5.85
N ALA A 39 9.94 20.27 4.75
CA ALA A 39 10.03 18.81 4.77
C ALA A 39 11.48 18.40 5.06
N LEU A 40 11.70 17.83 6.25
CA LEU A 40 12.95 17.14 6.59
C LEU A 40 13.22 15.94 5.67
N THR A 41 14.48 15.53 5.58
CA THR A 41 14.86 14.31 4.84
C THR A 41 14.51 13.06 5.64
N PHE A 42 14.45 11.91 4.97
CA PHE A 42 14.16 10.63 5.62
C PHE A 42 15.16 10.31 6.74
N GLU A 43 16.46 10.52 6.49
CA GLU A 43 17.53 10.31 7.48
C GLU A 43 17.38 11.22 8.72
N GLU A 44 17.01 12.48 8.54
CA GLU A 44 16.75 13.42 9.64
C GLU A 44 15.55 12.95 10.48
N VAL A 45 14.49 12.46 9.83
CA VAL A 45 13.29 11.96 10.52
C VAL A 45 13.58 10.70 11.32
N GLU A 46 14.33 9.75 10.76
CA GLU A 46 14.76 8.56 11.48
C GLU A 46 15.67 8.91 12.66
N GLY A 47 16.60 9.85 12.46
CA GLY A 47 17.45 10.36 13.54
C GLY A 47 16.64 10.97 14.69
N LEU A 48 15.63 11.79 14.36
CA LEU A 48 14.74 12.39 15.36
C LEU A 48 13.88 11.35 16.10
N LYS A 49 13.37 10.32 15.39
CA LYS A 49 12.61 9.24 16.02
C LYS A 49 13.46 8.42 16.98
N LYS A 50 14.70 8.10 16.58
CA LYS A 50 15.66 7.42 17.45
C LYS A 50 16.00 8.26 18.68
N GLU A 51 16.26 9.56 18.50
CA GLU A 51 16.51 10.48 19.63
C GLU A 51 15.30 10.54 20.58
N GLN A 52 14.07 10.53 20.04
CA GLN A 52 12.84 10.49 20.83
C GLN A 52 12.75 9.22 21.69
N GLU A 53 13.04 8.05 21.11
CA GLU A 53 13.05 6.77 21.82
C GLU A 53 14.14 6.72 22.90
N ASP A 54 15.34 7.20 22.58
CA ASP A 54 16.46 7.30 23.52
C ASP A 54 16.11 8.23 24.70
N LEU A 55 15.49 9.39 24.42
CA LEU A 55 15.02 10.34 25.44
C LEU A 55 13.88 9.78 26.28
N GLN A 56 12.94 9.05 25.68
CA GLN A 56 11.87 8.39 26.41
C GLN A 56 12.44 7.38 27.41
N THR A 57 13.33 6.50 26.94
CA THR A 57 14.04 5.54 27.79
C THR A 57 14.82 6.24 28.91
N TYR A 58 15.46 7.37 28.59
CA TYR A 58 16.18 8.19 29.55
C TYR A 58 15.27 8.81 30.63
N VAL A 59 14.11 9.35 30.23
CA VAL A 59 13.10 9.90 31.15
C VAL A 59 12.55 8.81 32.07
N GLU A 60 12.28 7.62 31.55
CA GLU A 60 11.84 6.47 32.34
C GLU A 60 12.90 6.08 33.40
N ALA A 61 14.18 6.01 33.00
CA ALA A 61 15.28 5.76 33.93
C ALA A 61 15.41 6.85 35.00
N LEU A 62 15.26 8.14 34.63
CA LEU A 62 15.26 9.24 35.59
C LEU A 62 14.06 9.20 36.53
N ASN A 63 12.89 8.78 36.08
CA ASN A 63 11.70 8.63 36.92
C ASN A 63 11.89 7.50 37.96
N VAL A 64 12.50 6.39 37.57
CA VAL A 64 12.87 5.33 38.53
C VAL A 64 13.89 5.85 39.54
N SER A 65 14.91 6.59 39.09
CA SER A 65 15.92 7.21 39.97
C SER A 65 15.29 8.22 40.93
N LEU A 66 14.35 9.05 40.44
CA LEU A 66 13.61 10.02 41.24
C LEU A 66 12.78 9.33 42.33
N ALA A 67 12.10 8.23 41.99
CA ALA A 67 11.32 7.46 42.96
C ALA A 67 12.20 6.87 44.07
N ILE A 68 13.40 6.38 43.73
CA ILE A 68 14.36 5.85 44.71
C ILE A 68 14.87 6.96 45.62
N GLU A 69 15.35 8.07 45.08
CA GLU A 69 15.89 9.19 45.87
C GLU A 69 14.81 9.86 46.74
N THR A 70 13.56 9.91 46.26
CA THR A 70 12.41 10.36 47.07
C THR A 70 12.19 9.44 48.28
N ARG A 71 12.21 8.11 48.08
CA ARG A 71 12.13 7.14 49.19
C ARG A 71 13.30 7.28 50.16
N MET A 72 14.52 7.53 49.66
CA MET A 72 15.70 7.76 50.51
C MET A 72 15.57 9.04 51.34
N ARG A 73 15.02 10.11 50.76
CA ARG A 73 14.71 11.36 51.45
C ARG A 73 13.69 11.14 52.58
N ASP A 74 12.62 10.40 52.29
CA ASP A 74 11.56 10.12 53.26
C ASP A 74 12.05 9.18 54.39
N ALA A 75 12.92 8.23 54.07
CA ALA A 75 13.61 7.39 55.05
C ALA A 75 14.57 8.22 55.94
N SER A 76 15.32 9.16 55.36
CA SER A 76 16.19 10.08 56.11
C SER A 76 15.36 10.95 57.07
N HIS A 77 14.20 11.44 56.63
CA HIS A 77 13.29 12.19 57.49
C HIS A 77 12.75 11.33 58.64
N SER A 78 12.46 10.05 58.38
CA SER A 78 12.03 9.11 59.42
C SER A 78 13.14 8.81 60.43
N LEU A 79 14.40 8.71 59.97
CA LEU A 79 15.57 8.55 60.84
C LEU A 79 15.81 9.78 61.73
N ILE A 80 15.67 10.99 61.19
CA ILE A 80 15.77 12.23 61.98
C ILE A 80 14.77 12.20 63.13
N ARG A 81 13.49 11.90 62.85
CA ARG A 81 12.44 11.82 63.88
C ARG A 81 12.75 10.77 64.95
N LEU A 82 13.33 9.63 64.55
CA LEU A 82 13.74 8.59 65.49
C LEU A 82 14.91 9.06 66.38
N HIS A 83 15.95 9.68 65.80
CA HIS A 83 17.09 10.17 66.55
C HIS A 83 16.76 11.35 67.48
N GLU A 84 15.79 12.19 67.10
CA GLU A 84 15.22 13.24 67.95
C GLU A 84 14.57 12.65 69.20
N SER A 85 13.81 11.57 69.07
CA SER A 85 13.20 10.88 70.22
C SER A 85 14.22 10.24 71.17
N ASN A 86 15.39 9.84 70.66
CA ASN A 86 16.47 9.22 71.44
C ASN A 86 17.52 10.22 71.97
N THR A 87 17.34 11.54 71.76
CA THR A 87 18.25 12.62 72.20
C THR A 87 19.70 12.54 71.69
N ASN A 88 19.98 11.74 70.65
CA ASN A 88 21.33 11.60 70.09
C ASN A 88 21.63 12.71 69.06
N ILE A 89 22.20 13.82 69.53
CA ILE A 89 22.46 15.03 68.74
C ILE A 89 23.39 14.78 67.54
N GLU A 90 24.42 13.96 67.69
CA GLU A 90 25.37 13.67 66.61
C GLU A 90 24.72 12.87 65.48
N ALA A 91 23.89 11.88 65.82
CA ALA A 91 23.14 11.10 64.84
C ALA A 91 22.10 11.96 64.09
N VAL A 92 21.42 12.88 64.78
CA VAL A 92 20.52 13.86 64.14
C VAL A 92 21.28 14.72 63.13
N LYS A 93 22.46 15.24 63.50
CA LYS A 93 23.28 16.07 62.60
C LYS A 93 23.74 15.30 61.35
N ALA A 94 24.17 14.05 61.52
CA ALA A 94 24.56 13.19 60.41
C ALA A 94 23.37 12.90 59.46
N SER A 95 22.21 12.55 60.03
CA SER A 95 21.00 12.26 59.25
C SER A 95 20.45 13.51 58.54
N THR A 96 20.56 14.68 59.17
CA THR A 96 20.24 15.99 58.54
C THR A 96 21.15 16.27 57.35
N GLY A 97 22.45 15.97 57.45
CA GLY A 97 23.37 16.05 56.31
C GLY A 97 22.97 15.15 55.14
N GLN A 98 22.56 13.92 55.43
CA GLN A 98 22.04 12.98 54.42
C GLN A 98 20.73 13.45 53.79
N LEU A 99 19.82 14.02 54.58
CA LEU A 99 18.58 14.62 54.07
C LEU A 99 18.88 15.76 53.09
N HIS A 100 19.80 16.66 53.43
CA HIS A 100 20.18 17.75 52.52
C HIS A 100 20.85 17.23 51.24
N ALA A 101 21.69 16.20 51.34
CA ALA A 101 22.33 15.59 50.19
C ALA A 101 21.32 14.91 49.24
N THR A 102 20.40 14.11 49.77
CA THR A 102 19.33 13.45 48.99
C THR A 102 18.36 14.46 48.39
N THR A 103 17.99 15.52 49.13
CA THR A 103 17.14 16.60 48.62
C THR A 103 17.77 17.29 47.40
N ARG A 104 19.07 17.65 47.47
CA ARG A 104 19.78 18.25 46.33
C ARG A 104 19.83 17.32 45.12
N LYS A 105 19.96 16.01 45.32
CA LYS A 105 19.92 15.03 44.23
C LYS A 105 18.53 14.92 43.61
N VAL A 106 17.47 14.91 44.42
CA VAL A 106 16.08 14.95 43.94
C VAL A 106 15.88 16.17 43.04
N ASP A 107 16.30 17.36 43.48
CA ASP A 107 16.17 18.59 42.69
C ASP A 107 16.94 18.51 41.36
N GLN A 108 18.15 17.95 41.37
CA GLN A 108 18.95 17.73 40.14
C GLN A 108 18.28 16.74 39.18
N ILE A 109 17.70 15.65 39.68
CA ILE A 109 16.99 14.67 38.84
C ILE A 109 15.74 15.31 38.23
N VAL A 110 14.95 16.03 39.02
CA VAL A 110 13.75 16.74 38.54
C VAL A 110 14.12 17.72 37.42
N GLN A 111 15.19 18.51 37.60
CA GLN A 111 15.66 19.44 36.57
C GLN A 111 16.05 18.72 35.28
N LYS A 112 16.78 17.60 35.36
CA LYS A 112 17.17 16.80 34.19
C LYS A 112 15.96 16.17 33.49
N THR A 113 15.00 15.65 34.25
CA THR A 113 13.76 15.09 33.69
C THR A 113 12.99 16.17 32.95
N GLN A 114 12.89 17.38 33.51
CA GLN A 114 12.24 18.51 32.84
C GLN A 114 12.95 18.89 31.53
N GLN A 115 14.28 19.01 31.54
CA GLN A 115 15.05 19.32 30.32
C GLN A 115 14.87 18.25 29.24
N ALA A 116 14.86 16.97 29.61
CA ALA A 116 14.63 15.87 28.68
C ALA A 116 13.22 15.90 28.10
N MET A 117 12.19 16.18 28.93
CA MET A 117 10.81 16.33 28.45
C MET A 117 10.65 17.53 27.52
N GLU A 118 11.28 18.68 27.83
CA GLU A 118 11.27 19.86 26.95
C GLU A 118 11.89 19.54 25.59
N ARG A 119 13.03 18.83 25.57
CA ARG A 119 13.65 18.36 24.33
C ARG A 119 12.74 17.42 23.54
N MET A 120 12.08 16.48 24.22
CA MET A 120 11.14 15.55 23.60
C MET A 120 9.95 16.27 22.95
N LEU A 121 9.40 17.31 23.60
CA LEU A 121 8.33 18.14 23.02
C LEU A 121 8.79 18.91 21.76
N VAL A 122 10.04 19.38 21.73
CA VAL A 122 10.62 20.02 20.55
C VAL A 122 10.71 19.02 19.39
N ILE A 123 11.20 17.80 19.64
CA ILE A 123 11.30 16.75 18.62
C ILE A 123 9.91 16.38 18.09
N GLN A 124 8.93 16.17 18.97
CA GLN A 124 7.57 15.86 18.57
C GLN A 124 6.96 16.97 17.69
N ARG A 125 7.21 18.24 18.05
CA ARG A 125 6.79 19.38 17.22
C ARG A 125 7.44 19.36 15.84
N LEU A 126 8.73 19.07 15.74
CA LEU A 126 9.45 18.97 14.46
C LEU A 126 8.91 17.84 13.59
N LEU A 127 8.64 16.67 14.18
CA LEU A 127 8.04 15.53 13.48
C LEU A 127 6.64 15.89 12.94
N LEU A 128 5.78 16.50 13.75
CA LEU A 128 4.45 16.94 13.31
C LEU A 128 4.51 18.02 12.22
N GLN A 129 5.49 18.93 12.29
CA GLN A 129 5.74 19.93 11.25
C GLN A 129 6.15 19.27 9.93
N HIS A 130 7.04 18.27 9.99
CA HIS A 130 7.43 17.47 8.82
C HIS A 130 6.22 16.76 8.21
N GLU A 131 5.43 16.03 9.02
CA GLU A 131 4.24 15.32 8.55
C GLU A 131 3.24 16.27 7.88
N SER A 132 3.03 17.45 8.48
CA SER A 132 2.18 18.51 7.91
C SER A 132 2.73 19.02 6.56
N ALA A 133 4.05 19.17 6.44
CA ALA A 133 4.71 19.60 5.20
C ALA A 133 4.59 18.53 4.10
N VAL A 134 4.81 17.27 4.43
CA VAL A 134 4.67 16.12 3.51
C VAL A 134 3.23 15.97 3.05
N LEU A 135 2.26 16.06 3.95
CA LEU A 135 0.84 15.99 3.61
C LEU A 135 0.43 17.13 2.66
N ASN A 136 0.91 18.35 2.92
CA ASN A 136 0.67 19.50 2.04
C ASN A 136 1.30 19.31 0.65
N ALA A 137 2.53 18.79 0.58
CA ALA A 137 3.18 18.48 -0.68
C ALA A 137 2.41 17.40 -1.46
N GLY A 138 1.95 16.35 -0.77
CA GLY A 138 1.10 15.30 -1.33
C GLY A 138 -0.23 15.84 -1.87
N MET A 139 -0.91 16.70 -1.10
CA MET A 139 -2.17 17.31 -1.52
C MET A 139 -2.01 18.19 -2.75
N ARG A 140 -0.92 18.98 -2.84
CA ARG A 140 -0.61 19.76 -4.04
C ARG A 140 -0.36 18.88 -5.27
N ARG A 141 0.30 17.74 -5.08
CA ARG A 141 0.52 16.77 -6.16
C ARG A 141 -0.80 16.18 -6.64
N LEU A 142 -1.67 15.77 -5.70
CA LEU A 142 -3.02 15.27 -6.01
C LEU A 142 -3.88 16.32 -6.73
N ASP A 143 -3.87 17.57 -6.26
CA ASP A 143 -4.57 18.68 -6.93
C ASP A 143 -4.06 18.89 -8.36
N GLY A 144 -2.75 18.74 -8.58
CA GLY A 144 -2.14 18.81 -9.90
C GLY A 144 -2.67 17.74 -10.85
N VAL A 145 -2.63 16.48 -10.42
CA VAL A 145 -3.14 15.33 -11.18
C VAL A 145 -4.65 15.46 -11.42
N ASN A 146 -5.41 15.90 -10.41
CA ASN A 146 -6.85 16.06 -10.55
C ASN A 146 -7.22 17.17 -11.55
N ARG A 147 -6.44 18.25 -11.61
CA ARG A 147 -6.59 19.32 -12.63
C ARG A 147 -6.21 18.87 -14.03
N GLU A 148 -5.23 17.98 -14.16
CA GLU A 148 -4.87 17.37 -15.43
C GLU A 148 -5.97 16.42 -15.90
N LEU A 149 -6.45 15.55 -15.02
CA LEU A 149 -7.58 14.65 -15.30
C LEU A 149 -8.86 15.43 -15.67
N SER A 150 -9.15 16.53 -14.98
CA SER A 150 -10.30 17.38 -15.33
C SER A 150 -10.15 17.99 -16.72
N ARG A 151 -8.92 18.33 -17.14
CA ARG A 151 -8.63 18.83 -18.50
C ARG A 151 -8.80 17.73 -19.55
N THR A 152 -8.27 16.53 -19.32
CA THR A 152 -8.42 15.42 -20.28
C THR A 152 -9.88 14.99 -20.42
N VAL A 153 -10.66 14.98 -19.33
CA VAL A 153 -12.11 14.75 -19.37
C VAL A 153 -12.81 15.82 -20.21
N GLN A 154 -12.50 17.09 -19.99
CA GLN A 154 -13.07 18.19 -20.78
C GLN A 154 -12.70 18.09 -22.26
N GLU A 155 -11.45 17.75 -22.58
CA GLU A 155 -10.99 17.53 -23.96
C GLU A 155 -11.76 16.39 -24.63
N LEU A 156 -11.92 15.25 -23.96
CA LEU A 156 -12.70 14.11 -24.47
C LEU A 156 -14.18 14.46 -24.66
N GLU A 157 -14.77 15.26 -23.77
CA GLU A 157 -16.14 15.75 -23.93
C GLU A 157 -16.26 16.64 -25.17
N THR A 158 -15.31 17.56 -25.39
CA THR A 158 -15.31 18.41 -26.58
C THR A 158 -15.08 17.61 -27.87
N ALA A 159 -14.19 16.60 -27.86
CA ALA A 159 -13.95 15.73 -29.00
C ALA A 159 -15.20 14.88 -29.33
N ARG A 160 -15.87 14.34 -28.31
CA ARG A 160 -17.15 13.63 -28.46
C ARG A 160 -18.22 14.52 -29.08
N ASP A 161 -18.27 15.80 -28.70
CA ASP A 161 -19.27 16.73 -29.22
C ASP A 161 -18.93 17.19 -30.65
N GLN A 162 -17.64 17.33 -31.00
CA GLN A 162 -17.19 17.51 -32.39
C GLN A 162 -17.55 16.30 -33.26
N GLU A 163 -17.32 15.06 -32.80
CA GLU A 163 -17.68 13.85 -33.54
C GLU A 163 -19.19 13.78 -33.83
N LYS A 164 -20.03 14.21 -32.88
CA LYS A 164 -21.49 14.31 -33.10
C LYS A 164 -21.84 15.36 -34.16
N GLU A 165 -21.17 16.51 -34.15
CA GLU A 165 -21.37 17.57 -35.14
C GLU A 165 -20.95 17.11 -36.54
N GLU A 166 -19.80 16.46 -36.68
CA GLU A 166 -19.36 15.85 -37.94
C GLU A 166 -20.34 14.78 -38.43
N LYS A 167 -20.82 13.91 -37.55
CA LYS A 167 -21.87 12.93 -37.90
C LYS A 167 -23.16 13.60 -38.38
N LEU A 168 -23.56 14.71 -37.77
CA LEU A 168 -24.72 15.49 -38.23
C LEU A 168 -24.46 16.14 -39.58
N LYS A 169 -23.25 16.66 -39.82
CA LYS A 169 -22.83 17.23 -41.10
C LYS A 169 -22.86 16.17 -42.21
N TRP A 170 -22.25 15.02 -41.99
CA TRP A 170 -22.30 13.87 -42.90
C TRP A 170 -23.74 13.42 -43.18
N LYS A 171 -24.61 13.36 -42.17
CA LYS A 171 -26.03 13.04 -42.37
C LYS A 171 -26.75 14.08 -43.24
N LYS A 172 -26.46 15.37 -43.06
CA LYS A 172 -27.03 16.46 -43.88
C LYS A 172 -26.54 16.38 -45.32
N GLU A 173 -25.24 16.22 -45.53
CA GLU A 173 -24.63 16.07 -46.86
C GLU A 173 -25.14 14.83 -47.57
N HIS A 174 -25.20 13.69 -46.88
CA HIS A 174 -25.75 12.45 -47.44
C HIS A 174 -27.23 12.59 -47.81
N SER A 175 -28.04 13.23 -46.95
CA SER A 175 -29.43 13.55 -47.27
C SER A 175 -29.55 14.48 -48.48
N GLN A 176 -28.65 15.48 -48.60
CA GLN A 176 -28.62 16.40 -49.73
C GLN A 176 -28.27 15.68 -51.04
N LEU A 177 -27.22 14.85 -51.03
CA LEU A 177 -26.83 14.01 -52.17
C LEU A 177 -27.95 13.07 -52.59
N ARG A 178 -28.65 12.47 -51.62
CA ARG A 178 -29.82 11.62 -51.89
C ARG A 178 -30.95 12.41 -52.56
N ILE A 179 -31.25 13.62 -52.09
CA ILE A 179 -32.25 14.50 -52.74
C ILE A 179 -31.80 14.87 -54.16
N GLN A 180 -30.53 15.22 -54.35
CA GLN A 180 -29.98 15.53 -55.67
C GLN A 180 -30.10 14.35 -56.64
N SER A 181 -29.83 13.12 -56.19
CA SER A 181 -30.02 11.91 -57.00
C SER A 181 -31.49 11.63 -57.35
N MET A 182 -32.44 12.05 -56.50
CA MET A 182 -33.88 11.92 -56.82
C MET A 182 -34.34 12.98 -57.82
N ILE A 183 -33.77 14.19 -57.77
CA ILE A 183 -34.10 15.28 -58.71
C ILE A 183 -33.47 15.02 -60.09
N PHE A 184 -32.27 14.41 -60.13
CA PHE A 184 -31.54 14.08 -61.36
C PHE A 184 -31.30 12.57 -61.49
N PRO A 185 -32.33 11.74 -61.74
CA PRO A 185 -32.20 10.28 -61.82
C PRO A 185 -31.37 9.80 -63.02
N ASN A 186 -31.14 10.66 -64.02
CA ASN A 186 -30.22 10.43 -65.13
C ASN A 186 -29.35 11.69 -65.29
N PRO A 187 -28.11 11.71 -64.79
CA PRO A 187 -27.20 12.81 -65.13
C PRO A 187 -26.98 12.76 -66.65
N PRO A 188 -27.28 13.86 -67.39
CA PRO A 188 -27.08 13.88 -68.83
C PRO A 188 -25.59 13.69 -69.13
N GLY A 189 -25.23 12.54 -69.71
CA GLY A 189 -23.86 12.21 -70.11
C GLY A 189 -23.29 10.85 -69.70
N ILE A 190 -24.03 9.99 -68.97
CA ILE A 190 -23.53 8.65 -68.55
C ILE A 190 -23.86 7.51 -69.55
N GLU A 191 -24.64 7.77 -70.61
CA GLU A 191 -25.04 6.71 -71.56
C GLU A 191 -23.86 6.04 -72.31
N ASP A 192 -22.64 6.63 -72.28
CA ASP A 192 -21.46 6.09 -72.98
C ASP A 192 -20.42 5.35 -72.09
N TYR A 193 -20.61 5.31 -70.76
CA TYR A 193 -19.61 4.70 -69.85
C TYR A 193 -19.44 3.16 -69.91
N PRO A 194 -20.44 2.34 -70.30
CA PRO A 194 -20.26 0.88 -70.36
C PRO A 194 -19.18 0.42 -71.35
N SER A 195 -18.96 1.19 -72.42
CA SER A 195 -17.97 0.83 -73.47
C SER A 195 -16.51 1.07 -73.06
N LEU A 196 -16.26 1.97 -72.11
CA LEU A 196 -14.89 2.30 -71.68
C LEU A 196 -14.34 1.32 -70.63
N MET A 197 -15.20 0.78 -69.77
CA MET A 197 -14.78 -0.23 -68.77
C MET A 197 -14.57 -1.63 -69.37
N ALA A 198 -15.20 -1.95 -70.50
CA ALA A 198 -14.96 -3.21 -71.22
C ALA A 198 -13.54 -3.33 -71.80
N ASN A 199 -12.88 -2.21 -72.14
CA ASN A 199 -11.51 -2.19 -72.63
C ASN A 199 -10.44 -2.32 -71.53
N TYR A 200 -10.75 -1.99 -70.28
CA TYR A 200 -9.77 -2.02 -69.19
C TYR A 200 -9.52 -3.42 -68.62
N VAL A 201 -10.49 -4.33 -68.75
CA VAL A 201 -10.36 -5.73 -68.29
C VAL A 201 -9.50 -6.57 -69.24
N GLN A 202 -9.32 -6.16 -70.50
CA GLN A 202 -8.49 -6.88 -71.48
C GLN A 202 -6.98 -6.61 -71.38
N LEU A 203 -6.52 -5.68 -70.53
CA LEU A 203 -5.09 -5.30 -70.48
C LEU A 203 -4.27 -6.02 -69.39
N TYR A 204 -4.89 -6.77 -68.48
CA TYR A 204 -4.19 -7.42 -67.35
C TYR A 204 -4.01 -8.94 -67.47
N ASP A 205 -4.45 -9.55 -68.58
CA ASP A 205 -4.39 -11.02 -68.78
C ASP A 205 -3.23 -11.48 -69.69
N ALA A 206 -2.25 -10.59 -70.00
CA ALA A 206 -1.21 -10.85 -71.00
C ALA A 206 0.23 -10.51 -70.55
N SER A 207 0.62 -10.83 -69.31
CA SER A 207 2.04 -10.89 -68.93
C SER A 207 2.34 -12.17 -68.15
N GLY A 208 2.74 -13.21 -68.89
CA GLY A 208 3.11 -14.51 -68.36
C GLY A 208 4.53 -14.60 -67.77
N ALA A 209 4.68 -15.64 -66.95
CA ALA A 209 5.69 -16.71 -67.02
C ALA A 209 7.16 -16.37 -67.32
N ALA A 210 8.02 -16.63 -66.32
CA ALA A 210 9.41 -17.15 -66.35
C ALA A 210 10.02 -16.87 -64.95
N GLU A 211 10.88 -17.66 -64.29
CA GLU A 211 11.72 -18.79 -64.64
C GLU A 211 12.26 -19.41 -63.33
N THR A 212 12.46 -20.72 -63.33
CA THR A 212 13.14 -21.52 -62.30
C THR A 212 14.67 -21.49 -62.55
N PRO A 213 15.52 -21.66 -61.51
CA PRO A 213 16.63 -22.58 -61.72
C PRO A 213 16.83 -23.60 -60.58
N ALA A 214 17.32 -24.75 -61.01
CA ALA A 214 17.56 -25.96 -60.24
C ALA A 214 19.01 -26.10 -59.74
N GLY A 215 19.18 -26.84 -58.64
CA GLY A 215 20.42 -27.47 -58.15
C GLY A 215 20.36 -27.59 -56.63
N GLY A 216 20.52 -28.72 -55.94
CA GLY A 216 20.92 -30.08 -56.28
C GLY A 216 21.82 -30.64 -55.15
N GLN A 217 21.57 -31.90 -54.73
CA GLN A 217 22.31 -32.78 -53.79
C GLN A 217 21.80 -32.81 -52.32
N LYS A 218 21.67 -33.94 -51.61
CA LYS A 218 21.53 -35.40 -51.86
C LYS A 218 21.46 -36.08 -50.46
N SER A 219 20.79 -37.24 -50.39
CA SER A 219 20.93 -38.32 -49.36
C SER A 219 20.17 -38.10 -48.03
N THR A 220 19.49 -39.07 -47.40
CA THR A 220 19.21 -40.51 -47.66
C THR A 220 18.15 -41.00 -46.65
N VAL A 221 17.18 -41.79 -47.14
CA VAL A 221 16.53 -42.97 -46.52
C VAL A 221 15.83 -42.84 -45.15
N ALA A 222 14.49 -42.88 -45.12
CA ALA A 222 13.73 -44.04 -44.60
C ALA A 222 12.22 -43.83 -44.79
N VAL A 223 11.58 -44.92 -45.24
CA VAL A 223 10.18 -45.11 -45.65
C VAL A 223 9.26 -45.25 -44.43
N GLN A 224 8.11 -44.55 -44.38
CA GLN A 224 6.77 -45.17 -44.32
C GLN A 224 5.58 -44.16 -44.27
N HIS A 225 4.77 -44.22 -45.33
CA HIS A 225 3.33 -43.93 -45.51
C HIS A 225 2.61 -42.82 -44.72
N THR A 226 2.14 -41.81 -45.47
CA THR A 226 1.01 -40.92 -45.13
C THR A 226 0.17 -40.69 -46.41
N PRO A 227 -1.18 -40.75 -46.37
CA PRO A 227 -2.00 -40.47 -47.53
C PRO A 227 -2.40 -38.99 -47.64
N GLN A 228 -2.40 -38.52 -48.89
CA GLN A 228 -3.21 -37.47 -49.52
C GLN A 228 -3.08 -36.00 -49.05
N SER A 229 -2.32 -35.30 -49.89
CA SER A 229 -2.15 -33.86 -50.07
C SER A 229 -3.44 -33.10 -50.41
N GLY A 230 -3.90 -32.24 -49.50
CA GLY A 230 -4.77 -31.10 -49.78
C GLY A 230 -3.94 -29.81 -49.90
N ASN A 231 -4.29 -28.96 -50.86
CA ASN A 231 -3.65 -27.66 -51.10
C ASN A 231 -3.64 -26.76 -49.83
N PRO A 232 -2.53 -26.06 -49.53
CA PRO A 232 -2.51 -25.05 -48.48
C PRO A 232 -3.18 -23.78 -49.01
N THR A 233 -4.43 -23.56 -48.62
CA THR A 233 -5.14 -22.30 -48.84
C THR A 233 -4.46 -21.22 -47.99
N LEU A 234 -3.94 -20.17 -48.64
CA LEU A 234 -3.37 -19.01 -47.94
C LEU A 234 -4.44 -18.36 -47.04
N PRO A 235 -4.14 -18.10 -45.75
CA PRO A 235 -5.09 -17.52 -44.83
C PRO A 235 -5.41 -16.07 -45.22
N THR A 236 -6.69 -15.77 -45.25
CA THR A 236 -7.23 -14.46 -45.60
C THR A 236 -6.89 -13.48 -44.46
N PRO A 237 -6.49 -12.22 -44.71
CA PRO A 237 -6.06 -11.26 -43.67
C PRO A 237 -7.08 -11.03 -42.52
N LEU A 238 -8.36 -11.29 -42.77
CA LEU A 238 -9.41 -11.25 -41.75
C LEU A 238 -9.27 -12.35 -40.69
N GLN A 239 -8.80 -13.53 -41.08
CA GLN A 239 -8.66 -14.69 -40.21
C GLN A 239 -7.52 -14.51 -39.20
N GLN A 240 -6.47 -13.78 -39.59
CA GLN A 240 -5.33 -13.48 -38.72
C GLN A 240 -5.67 -12.46 -37.62
N LEU A 241 -6.60 -11.53 -37.90
CA LEU A 241 -7.11 -10.60 -36.89
C LEU A 241 -8.01 -11.33 -35.87
N GLU A 242 -8.84 -12.26 -36.34
CA GLU A 242 -9.71 -13.08 -35.50
C GLU A 242 -8.88 -13.97 -34.55
N GLU A 243 -7.82 -14.61 -35.06
CA GLU A 243 -6.87 -15.39 -34.25
C GLU A 243 -6.16 -14.53 -33.18
N GLN A 244 -5.85 -13.27 -33.49
CA GLN A 244 -5.22 -12.35 -32.54
C GLN A 244 -6.19 -11.92 -31.43
N HIS A 245 -7.48 -11.76 -31.76
CA HIS A 245 -8.53 -11.49 -30.79
C HIS A 245 -8.76 -12.68 -29.86
N ASP A 246 -8.81 -13.89 -30.42
CA ASP A 246 -8.99 -15.12 -29.63
C ASP A 246 -7.81 -15.38 -28.70
N ALA A 247 -6.57 -15.16 -29.17
CA ALA A 247 -5.38 -15.26 -28.33
C ALA A 247 -5.42 -14.25 -27.17
N ARG A 248 -5.88 -13.02 -27.42
CA ARG A 248 -6.00 -11.99 -26.37
C ARG A 248 -7.09 -12.36 -25.36
N LEU A 249 -8.22 -12.91 -25.81
CA LEU A 249 -9.28 -13.39 -24.90
C LEU A 249 -8.78 -14.54 -24.03
N ALA A 250 -8.04 -15.50 -24.59
CA ALA A 250 -7.44 -16.59 -23.83
C ALA A 250 -6.49 -16.07 -22.73
N THR A 251 -5.62 -15.09 -23.03
CA THR A 251 -4.73 -14.51 -22.01
C THR A 251 -5.50 -13.78 -20.89
N LEU A 252 -6.63 -13.14 -21.22
CA LEU A 252 -7.48 -12.49 -20.22
C LEU A 252 -8.21 -13.51 -19.35
N GLU A 253 -8.66 -14.63 -19.92
CA GLU A 253 -9.28 -15.72 -19.17
C GLU A 253 -8.31 -16.37 -18.18
N ASP A 254 -7.05 -16.59 -18.60
CA ASP A 254 -6.01 -17.13 -17.71
C ASP A 254 -5.66 -16.16 -16.59
N TYR A 255 -5.55 -14.86 -16.87
CA TYR A 255 -5.34 -13.83 -15.85
C TYR A 255 -6.50 -13.76 -14.85
N MET A 256 -7.75 -13.86 -15.32
CA MET A 256 -8.92 -13.91 -14.43
C MET A 256 -8.92 -15.17 -13.56
N LYS A 257 -8.51 -16.33 -14.08
CA LYS A 257 -8.38 -17.56 -13.27
C LYS A 257 -7.31 -17.42 -12.20
N GLU A 258 -6.15 -16.87 -12.52
CA GLU A 258 -5.06 -16.63 -11.56
C GLU A 258 -5.50 -15.69 -10.43
N LEU A 259 -6.17 -14.57 -10.77
CA LEU A 259 -6.76 -13.66 -9.80
C LEU A 259 -7.76 -14.35 -8.88
N ASN A 260 -8.61 -15.23 -9.43
CA ASN A 260 -9.62 -15.93 -8.65
C ASN A 260 -8.99 -16.97 -7.71
N GLU A 261 -7.91 -17.63 -8.13
CA GLU A 261 -7.13 -18.51 -7.28
C GLU A 261 -6.41 -17.75 -6.15
N GLU A 262 -5.87 -16.56 -6.43
CA GLU A 262 -5.26 -15.69 -5.41
C GLU A 262 -6.28 -15.20 -4.38
N ILE A 263 -7.49 -14.84 -4.83
CA ILE A 263 -8.60 -14.46 -3.94
C ILE A 263 -8.97 -15.65 -3.05
N SER A 264 -9.11 -16.85 -3.61
CA SER A 264 -9.41 -18.07 -2.83
C SER A 264 -8.35 -18.35 -1.76
N LYS A 265 -7.06 -18.18 -2.07
CA LYS A 265 -5.96 -18.34 -1.09
C LYS A 265 -6.01 -17.29 0.02
N LYS A 266 -6.41 -16.05 -0.29
CA LYS A 266 -6.58 -14.99 0.71
C LYS A 266 -7.78 -15.27 1.62
N ASP A 267 -8.89 -15.76 1.08
CA ASP A 267 -10.09 -16.11 1.86
C ASP A 267 -9.84 -17.29 2.81
N GLU A 268 -9.09 -18.31 2.38
CA GLU A 268 -8.62 -19.39 3.26
C GLU A 268 -7.78 -18.85 4.42
N ARG A 269 -6.89 -17.90 4.14
CA ARG A 269 -6.02 -17.29 5.15
C ARG A 269 -6.80 -16.42 6.14
N ILE A 270 -7.79 -15.67 5.66
CA ILE A 270 -8.70 -14.90 6.51
C ILE A 270 -9.47 -15.86 7.43
N SER A 271 -9.96 -16.98 6.90
CA SER A 271 -10.67 -17.99 7.67
C SER A 271 -9.80 -18.60 8.79
N GLU A 272 -8.51 -18.83 8.52
CA GLU A 272 -7.54 -19.31 9.52
C GLU A 272 -7.31 -18.27 10.64
N LEU A 273 -7.14 -17.00 10.29
CA LEU A 273 -6.99 -15.91 11.26
C LEU A 273 -8.25 -15.72 12.12
N GLU A 274 -9.44 -15.83 11.53
CA GLU A 274 -10.70 -15.79 12.27
C GLU A 274 -10.86 -16.99 13.21
N SER A 275 -10.34 -18.16 12.84
CA SER A 275 -10.28 -19.33 13.72
C SER A 275 -9.38 -19.06 14.93
N HIS A 276 -8.19 -18.48 14.72
CA HIS A 276 -7.28 -18.10 15.80
C HIS A 276 -7.91 -17.05 16.74
N LEU A 277 -8.58 -16.03 16.19
CA LEU A 277 -9.28 -15.03 17.00
C LEU A 277 -10.41 -15.64 17.83
N ARG A 278 -11.16 -16.61 17.27
CA ARG A 278 -12.18 -17.35 18.02
C ARG A 278 -11.57 -18.16 19.17
N MET A 279 -10.45 -18.84 18.95
CA MET A 279 -9.75 -19.56 20.02
C MET A 279 -9.28 -18.62 21.13
N ILE A 280 -8.67 -17.48 20.79
CA ILE A 280 -8.23 -16.48 21.77
C ILE A 280 -9.43 -15.98 22.57
N LYS A 281 -10.56 -15.70 21.92
CA LYS A 281 -11.78 -15.23 22.59
C LYS A 281 -12.30 -16.27 23.60
N VAL A 282 -12.45 -17.53 23.19
CA VAL A 282 -12.88 -18.62 24.09
C VAL A 282 -11.92 -18.74 25.27
N TRP A 283 -10.61 -18.71 25.02
CA TRP A 283 -9.61 -18.76 26.07
C TRP A 283 -9.73 -17.59 27.06
N THR A 284 -9.97 -16.36 26.59
CA THR A 284 -10.17 -15.21 27.48
C THR A 284 -11.43 -15.31 28.33
N GLU A 285 -12.51 -15.88 27.79
CA GLU A 285 -13.77 -16.10 28.52
C GLU A 285 -13.59 -17.20 29.59
N GLU A 286 -12.93 -18.31 29.25
CA GLU A 286 -12.58 -19.37 30.21
C GLU A 286 -11.65 -18.84 31.31
N PHE A 287 -10.65 -18.04 30.96
CA PHE A 287 -9.73 -17.42 31.91
C PHE A 287 -10.45 -16.46 32.86
N ALA A 288 -11.33 -15.60 32.33
CA ALA A 288 -12.16 -14.71 33.15
C ALA A 288 -13.11 -15.50 34.07
N GLY A 289 -13.68 -16.60 33.57
CA GLY A 289 -14.49 -17.53 34.35
C GLY A 289 -13.71 -18.20 35.48
N ALA A 290 -12.50 -18.68 35.20
CA ALA A 290 -11.61 -19.29 36.19
C ALA A 290 -11.19 -18.28 37.28
N LEU A 291 -10.88 -17.03 36.90
CA LEU A 291 -10.65 -15.94 37.85
C LEU A 291 -11.89 -15.69 38.71
N LYS A 292 -13.07 -15.55 38.08
CA LYS A 292 -14.31 -15.26 38.81
C LYS A 292 -14.76 -16.40 39.71
N SER A 293 -14.49 -17.66 39.37
CA SER A 293 -14.74 -18.82 40.23
C SER A 293 -13.76 -18.86 41.41
N ARG A 294 -12.48 -18.55 41.17
CA ARG A 294 -11.44 -18.57 42.22
C ARG A 294 -11.53 -17.40 43.20
N PHE A 295 -12.01 -16.26 42.72
CA PHE A 295 -12.32 -15.07 43.52
C PHE A 295 -13.82 -14.93 43.81
N GLY A 296 -14.58 -16.01 43.61
CA GLY A 296 -16.03 -16.00 43.62
C GLY A 296 -16.61 -15.53 44.94
N SER A 297 -17.16 -14.32 44.88
CA SER A 297 -18.53 -13.88 45.22
C SER A 297 -19.18 -14.26 46.56
N ASP A 298 -18.61 -15.17 47.35
CA ASP A 298 -19.12 -15.54 48.66
C ASP A 298 -18.26 -14.87 49.74
N GLY A 299 -18.80 -13.81 50.34
CA GLY A 299 -18.39 -13.40 51.69
C GLY A 299 -17.62 -12.08 51.82
N ILE A 300 -18.08 -10.99 51.21
CA ILE A 300 -17.85 -9.64 51.77
C ILE A 300 -19.11 -9.21 52.53
N GLU A 301 -19.65 -10.09 53.38
CA GLU A 301 -20.56 -9.71 54.46
C GLU A 301 -20.46 -10.75 55.58
N ARG A 302 -19.44 -10.62 56.44
CA ARG A 302 -19.60 -10.61 57.92
C ARG A 302 -18.28 -10.87 58.65
N SER A 303 -18.07 -10.01 59.63
CA SER A 303 -17.36 -10.23 60.89
C SER A 303 -15.83 -10.10 60.89
N THR A 304 -15.40 -8.88 61.20
CA THR A 304 -14.73 -8.51 62.45
C THR A 304 -13.64 -9.46 62.99
N GLU A 305 -12.41 -8.95 62.95
CA GLU A 305 -11.30 -9.18 63.90
C GLU A 305 -10.74 -10.61 64.03
N GLN A 306 -9.75 -10.94 63.19
CA GLN A 306 -8.57 -11.69 63.65
C GLN A 306 -7.38 -11.56 62.68
N PRO A 307 -6.19 -11.13 63.14
CA PRO A 307 -4.98 -11.09 62.33
C PRO A 307 -4.27 -12.45 62.40
N CYS A 308 -4.43 -13.27 61.37
CA CYS A 308 -3.69 -14.53 61.23
C CYS A 308 -2.73 -14.46 60.03
N GLU A 309 -1.45 -14.73 60.29
CA GLU A 309 -0.26 -14.58 59.42
C GLU A 309 -0.19 -15.54 58.20
N VAL A 310 -1.32 -16.03 57.68
CA VAL A 310 -1.35 -17.06 56.62
C VAL A 310 -1.32 -16.46 55.20
N SER A 311 -1.36 -15.13 55.05
CA SER A 311 -1.47 -14.43 53.75
C SER A 311 -0.21 -14.45 52.88
N SER A 312 0.96 -14.81 53.41
CA SER A 312 2.23 -14.76 52.64
C SER A 312 2.39 -15.92 51.65
N LEU A 313 1.91 -17.12 52.00
CA LEU A 313 2.13 -18.33 51.21
C LEU A 313 1.21 -18.44 50.00
N THR A 314 -0.02 -17.92 50.10
CA THR A 314 -0.96 -17.85 48.96
C THR A 314 -0.57 -16.75 47.98
N SER A 315 -0.04 -15.62 48.48
CA SER A 315 0.47 -14.52 47.66
C SER A 315 1.64 -14.98 46.77
N LEU A 316 2.59 -15.74 47.33
CA LEU A 316 3.73 -16.29 46.57
C LEU A 316 3.30 -17.27 45.47
N LYS A 317 2.31 -18.13 45.73
CA LYS A 317 1.75 -19.04 44.71
C LYS A 317 1.04 -18.26 43.60
N LEU A 318 0.29 -17.21 43.94
CA LEU A 318 -0.38 -16.36 42.96
C LEU A 318 0.64 -15.60 42.10
N GLN A 319 1.68 -15.03 42.71
CA GLN A 319 2.74 -14.31 42.01
C GLN A 319 3.51 -15.22 41.05
N LYS A 320 3.81 -16.47 41.46
CA LYS A 320 4.44 -17.46 40.58
C LYS A 320 3.55 -17.84 39.40
N GLN A 321 2.23 -17.98 39.61
CA GLN A 321 1.29 -18.26 38.53
C GLN A 321 1.13 -17.07 37.57
N LEU A 322 1.15 -15.84 38.08
CA LEU A 322 1.05 -14.63 37.27
C LEU A 322 2.31 -14.45 36.40
N ALA A 323 3.50 -14.69 36.98
CA ALA A 323 4.75 -14.73 36.23
C ALA A 323 4.75 -15.82 35.15
N GLN A 324 4.24 -17.02 35.45
CA GLN A 324 4.14 -18.10 34.47
C GLN A 324 3.16 -17.76 33.34
N LEU A 325 2.05 -17.09 33.66
CA LEU A 325 1.09 -16.64 32.65
C LEU A 325 1.70 -15.56 31.75
N GLN A 326 2.44 -14.63 32.35
CA GLN A 326 3.14 -13.57 31.62
C GLN A 326 4.15 -14.16 30.62
N VAL A 327 4.98 -15.11 31.05
CA VAL A 327 5.93 -15.80 30.16
C VAL A 327 5.20 -16.50 29.00
N ARG A 328 4.08 -17.17 29.29
CA ARG A 328 3.31 -17.88 28.25
C ARG A 328 2.66 -16.92 27.24
N ILE A 329 2.22 -15.75 27.71
CA ILE A 329 1.68 -14.69 26.85
C ILE A 329 2.81 -14.11 25.98
N GLU A 330 3.96 -13.78 26.57
CA GLU A 330 5.13 -13.26 25.85
C GLU A 330 5.63 -14.26 24.80
N GLU A 331 5.64 -15.56 25.11
CA GLU A 331 6.01 -16.62 24.16
C GLU A 331 5.00 -16.74 23.02
N GLY A 332 3.70 -16.60 23.30
CA GLY A 332 2.65 -16.52 22.28
C GLY A 332 2.80 -15.31 21.35
N PHE A 333 3.11 -14.13 21.90
CA PHE A 333 3.38 -12.93 21.10
C PHE A 333 4.63 -13.09 20.24
N ARG A 334 5.73 -13.66 20.76
CA ARG A 334 6.92 -13.94 19.94
C ARG A 334 6.65 -14.92 18.81
N ALA A 335 5.86 -15.96 19.05
CA ALA A 335 5.48 -16.91 18.00
C ALA A 335 4.64 -16.23 16.91
N LEU A 336 3.74 -15.31 17.30
CA LEU A 336 2.96 -14.51 16.37
C LEU A 336 3.83 -13.54 15.56
N GLU A 337 4.77 -12.84 16.21
CA GLU A 337 5.73 -11.97 15.54
C GLU A 337 6.59 -12.72 14.53
N ALA A 338 7.09 -13.92 14.89
CA ALA A 338 7.84 -14.78 13.98
C ALA A 338 7.00 -15.19 12.76
N SER A 339 5.72 -15.54 12.96
CA SER A 339 4.76 -15.83 11.89
C SER A 339 4.54 -14.63 10.96
N VAL A 340 4.41 -13.42 11.51
CA VAL A 340 4.27 -12.19 10.72
C VAL A 340 5.54 -11.90 9.91
N HIS A 341 6.72 -12.13 10.46
CA HIS A 341 7.98 -11.99 9.74
C HIS A 341 8.12 -13.01 8.60
N GLU A 342 7.78 -14.28 8.82
CA GLU A 342 7.76 -15.30 7.78
C GLU A 342 6.78 -14.94 6.65
N LEU A 343 5.62 -14.40 7.03
CA LEU A 343 4.62 -13.90 6.11
C LEU A 343 5.12 -12.76 5.23
N LYS A 344 5.78 -11.79 5.85
CA LYS A 344 6.35 -10.64 5.14
C LYS A 344 7.42 -11.09 4.16
N ALA A 345 8.29 -12.02 4.57
CA ALA A 345 9.30 -12.59 3.68
C ALA A 345 8.67 -13.32 2.48
N LYS A 346 7.60 -14.11 2.68
CA LYS A 346 6.86 -14.77 1.59
C LYS A 346 6.19 -13.77 0.65
N ALA A 347 5.67 -12.65 1.17
CA ALA A 347 5.09 -11.60 0.36
C ALA A 347 6.14 -10.89 -0.51
N GLU A 348 7.31 -10.58 0.06
CA GLU A 348 8.44 -9.99 -0.69
C GLU A 348 8.96 -10.96 -1.77
N GLU A 349 9.06 -12.26 -1.47
CA GLU A 349 9.44 -13.29 -2.45
C GLU A 349 8.43 -13.39 -3.61
N ALA A 350 7.12 -13.34 -3.31
CA ALA A 350 6.07 -13.34 -4.31
C ALA A 350 6.11 -12.08 -5.20
N GLU A 351 6.43 -10.91 -4.62
CA GLU A 351 6.59 -9.67 -5.38
C GLU A 351 7.81 -9.74 -6.33
N ILE A 352 8.93 -10.28 -5.85
CA ILE A 352 10.12 -10.52 -6.68
C ILE A 352 9.80 -11.50 -7.83
N ALA A 353 9.08 -12.58 -7.54
CA ALA A 353 8.67 -13.55 -8.55
C ALA A 353 7.75 -12.92 -9.61
N LYS A 354 6.79 -12.08 -9.20
CA LYS A 354 5.92 -11.31 -10.10
C LYS A 354 6.72 -10.37 -11.00
N ASN A 355 7.67 -9.61 -10.43
CA ASN A 355 8.51 -8.69 -11.21
C ASN A 355 9.37 -9.45 -12.24
N LYS A 356 9.91 -10.61 -11.85
CA LYS A 356 10.69 -11.48 -12.76
C LYS A 356 9.84 -12.05 -13.89
N ALA A 357 8.58 -12.42 -13.61
CA ALA A 357 7.64 -12.86 -14.63
C ALA A 357 7.28 -11.74 -15.62
N LEU A 358 7.09 -10.51 -15.13
CA LEU A 358 6.86 -9.33 -15.98
C LEU A 358 8.07 -9.02 -16.87
N GLU A 359 9.29 -9.10 -16.34
CA GLU A 359 10.51 -8.96 -17.14
C GLU A 359 10.59 -10.01 -18.25
N PHE A 360 10.31 -11.28 -17.92
CA PHE A 360 10.30 -12.38 -18.89
C PHE A 360 9.27 -12.14 -19.99
N ALA A 361 8.05 -11.72 -19.64
CA ALA A 361 7.00 -11.37 -20.59
C ALA A 361 7.40 -10.20 -21.50
N ALA A 362 8.02 -9.15 -20.94
CA ALA A 362 8.53 -8.02 -21.71
C ALA A 362 9.63 -8.42 -22.69
N THR A 363 10.60 -9.25 -22.27
CA THR A 363 11.64 -9.78 -23.19
C THR A 363 11.06 -10.67 -24.27
N THR A 364 10.03 -11.46 -23.96
CA THR A 364 9.36 -12.31 -24.95
C THR A 364 8.66 -11.46 -26.02
N LEU A 365 7.94 -10.41 -25.62
CA LEU A 365 7.32 -9.45 -26.54
C LEU A 365 8.34 -8.69 -27.41
N ALA A 366 9.47 -8.27 -26.81
CA ALA A 366 10.55 -7.62 -27.53
C ALA A 366 11.19 -8.53 -28.59
N ASN A 367 11.42 -9.82 -28.27
CA ASN A 367 11.96 -10.77 -29.25
C ASN A 367 10.95 -11.09 -30.35
N THR A 368 9.66 -11.15 -30.04
CA THR A 368 8.61 -11.43 -31.04
C THR A 368 8.49 -10.29 -32.06
N THR A 369 8.63 -9.03 -31.62
CA THR A 369 8.58 -7.85 -32.51
C THR A 369 9.80 -7.73 -33.44
N VAL A 370 10.98 -8.18 -33.01
CA VAL A 370 12.18 -8.23 -33.87
C VAL A 370 12.01 -9.28 -34.98
N VAL A 371 11.40 -10.43 -34.67
CA VAL A 371 11.19 -11.50 -35.67
C VAL A 371 10.15 -11.09 -36.72
N THR A 372 9.10 -10.35 -36.37
CA THR A 372 8.12 -9.84 -37.35
C THR A 372 8.66 -8.66 -38.16
N GLY A 373 9.44 -7.75 -37.56
CA GLY A 373 10.05 -6.63 -38.29
C GLY A 373 11.10 -7.03 -39.33
N GLN A 374 11.74 -8.21 -39.19
CA GLN A 374 12.74 -8.68 -40.13
C GLN A 374 12.15 -9.35 -41.39
N LEU A 375 10.85 -9.68 -41.38
CA LEU A 375 10.14 -10.17 -42.57
C LEU A 375 9.71 -9.03 -43.52
N ASP A 376 9.49 -7.83 -43.01
CA ASP A 376 9.06 -6.68 -43.84
C ASP A 376 10.23 -5.98 -44.57
N LEU A 377 11.47 -6.15 -44.11
CA LEU A 377 12.65 -5.54 -44.74
C LEU A 377 13.29 -6.38 -45.85
N ALA A 378 12.90 -7.65 -46.02
CA ALA A 378 13.40 -8.50 -47.11
C ALA A 378 12.62 -8.33 -48.43
N GLY A 379 11.50 -7.59 -48.44
CA GLY A 379 10.63 -7.40 -49.61
C GLY A 379 10.82 -6.11 -50.42
N SER A 380 11.64 -5.14 -49.96
CA SER A 380 11.72 -3.80 -50.57
C SER A 380 13.14 -3.44 -51.05
N SER A 381 13.76 -4.36 -51.81
CA SER A 381 15.00 -4.09 -52.56
C SER A 381 14.77 -4.38 -54.05
N SER A 382 13.93 -3.58 -54.69
CA SER A 382 13.99 -3.45 -56.15
C SER A 382 13.51 -2.06 -56.59
N ASN A 383 14.35 -1.45 -57.43
CA ASN A 383 14.09 -0.31 -58.31
C ASN A 383 13.97 1.10 -57.69
N SER A 384 15.12 1.78 -57.63
CA SER A 384 15.19 3.19 -58.09
C SER A 384 16.53 3.44 -58.80
N SER A 385 16.50 3.20 -60.12
CA SER A 385 17.51 3.62 -61.10
C SER A 385 16.83 4.66 -62.00
N LEU A 386 16.94 5.93 -61.64
CA LEU A 386 16.65 7.12 -62.46
C LEU A 386 17.35 8.25 -61.70
N GLY A 387 18.39 8.92 -62.19
CA GLY A 387 18.63 9.37 -63.56
C GLY A 387 18.68 10.89 -63.47
N ASP A 388 19.85 11.45 -63.18
CA ASP A 388 20.07 12.90 -63.21
C ASP A 388 21.21 13.21 -64.18
N SER A 389 20.81 13.84 -65.28
CA SER A 389 21.61 14.54 -66.26
C SER A 389 21.20 16.01 -66.19
N GLU A 390 22.08 16.88 -65.72
CA GLU A 390 22.48 18.19 -66.30
C GLU A 390 23.36 18.99 -65.32
#